data_AF-A0A943SIF1-F1
#
_entry.id   AF-A0A943SIF1-F1
#
_cell.length_a   1.000
_cell.length_b   1.000
_cell.length_c   1.000
_cell.angle_alpha   90.00
_cell.angle_beta   90.00
_cell.angle_gamma   90.00
#
_symmetry.space_group_name_H-M   'P 1'
#
loop_
_entity.id
_entity.type
_entity.pdbx_description
1 polymer ?
#
loop_
_entity_poly.entity_id
_entity_poly.type
_entity_poly.pdbx_seq_one_letter_code
_entity_poly.pdbx_strand_id
1 'polypeptide(L)'
;MLDRFAKNQAAAFRAAVTTKRTLLDSSINYMKTMRGWETAYFNDGGPGDKLLESHGLREIAIRNKAFAVKGLRIIFIDRAAKNKAHSYLHEVAHIVLKHDFDALTLENEAEANEFADYLLKPHFSKSQIFTFIVTLSLGASLILHIPGIVHPGVAQAIPTSSHTMIHVDESSSDIVVITSSGAKYHKPGCTYVQNKTNIQE
;
A
#
# COMPACT_ATOMS: atom_id res chain seq x y z
N MET A 1 -4.26 -14.25 -3.40
CA MET A 1 -5.64 -13.96 -3.84
C MET A 1 -6.44 -13.83 -2.57
N LEU A 2 -6.78 -12.61 -2.11
CA LEU A 2 -7.57 -12.41 -0.88
C LEU A 2 -8.72 -13.39 -0.83
N ASP A 3 -8.82 -14.10 0.29
CA ASP A 3 -10.00 -14.87 0.61
C ASP A 3 -11.24 -13.97 0.50
N ARG A 4 -12.30 -14.54 -0.06
CA ARG A 4 -13.53 -13.79 -0.35
C ARG A 4 -14.12 -13.21 0.94
N PHE A 5 -13.93 -13.89 2.07
CA PHE A 5 -14.40 -13.42 3.38
C PHE A 5 -13.71 -12.11 3.79
N ALA A 6 -12.38 -12.06 3.79
CA ALA A 6 -11.66 -10.88 4.27
C ALA A 6 -11.92 -9.64 3.37
N LYS A 7 -12.15 -9.81 2.06
CA LYS A 7 -12.59 -8.73 1.17
C LYS A 7 -13.96 -8.19 1.55
N ASN A 8 -14.92 -9.08 1.83
CA ASN A 8 -16.26 -8.70 2.23
C ASN A 8 -16.24 -7.97 3.57
N GLN A 9 -15.43 -8.43 4.52
CA GLN A 9 -15.23 -7.77 5.81
C GLN A 9 -14.59 -6.38 5.64
N ALA A 10 -13.59 -6.23 4.77
CA ALA A 10 -12.98 -4.94 4.48
C ALA A 10 -13.95 -3.97 3.81
N ALA A 11 -14.77 -4.44 2.87
CA ALA A 11 -15.80 -3.63 2.23
C ALA A 11 -16.88 -3.18 3.22
N ALA A 12 -17.34 -4.08 4.09
CA ALA A 12 -18.30 -3.76 5.14
C ALA A 12 -17.72 -2.75 6.15
N PHE A 13 -16.46 -2.94 6.56
CA PHE A 13 -15.76 -2.00 7.43
C PHE A 13 -15.64 -0.62 6.78
N ARG A 14 -15.21 -0.55 5.51
CA ARG A 14 -15.11 0.71 4.74
C ARG A 14 -16.44 1.45 4.75
N ALA A 15 -17.54 0.77 4.44
CA ALA A 15 -18.86 1.37 4.42
C ALA A 15 -19.24 1.96 5.79
N ALA A 16 -18.88 1.30 6.89
CA ALA A 16 -19.16 1.75 8.24
C ALA A 16 -18.30 2.94 8.70
N VAL A 17 -17.09 3.10 8.17
CA VAL A 17 -16.18 4.21 8.53
C VAL A 17 -16.29 5.43 7.61
N THR A 18 -17.20 5.43 6.64
CA THR A 18 -17.31 6.52 5.65
C THR A 18 -17.72 7.84 6.30
N THR A 19 -16.75 8.75 6.52
CA THR A 19 -16.98 10.10 7.03
C THR A 19 -16.12 11.13 6.27
N LYS A 20 -16.30 12.43 6.53
CA LYS A 20 -15.48 13.52 5.94
C LYS A 20 -14.03 13.57 6.45
N ARG A 21 -13.60 12.67 7.34
CA ARG A 21 -12.25 12.65 7.95
C ARG A 21 -11.30 11.74 7.19
N THR A 22 -10.02 11.74 7.58
CA THR A 22 -9.05 10.76 7.07
C THR A 22 -9.51 9.33 7.42
N LEU A 23 -9.06 8.34 6.64
CA LEU A 23 -9.41 6.95 6.91
C LEU A 23 -8.93 6.48 8.29
N LEU A 24 -7.74 6.92 8.72
CA LEU A 24 -7.20 6.60 10.04
C LEU A 24 -8.10 7.18 11.14
N ASP A 25 -8.43 8.47 11.08
CA ASP A 25 -9.27 9.10 12.10
C ASP A 25 -10.68 8.50 12.16
N SER A 26 -11.24 8.18 11.00
CA SER A 26 -12.56 7.54 10.89
C SER A 26 -12.54 6.14 11.49
N SER A 27 -11.46 5.38 11.24
CA SER A 27 -11.29 4.04 11.79
C SER A 27 -11.08 4.06 13.30
N ILE A 28 -10.24 4.98 13.82
CA ILE A 28 -10.06 5.18 15.27
C ILE A 28 -11.39 5.49 15.94
N ASN A 29 -12.15 6.44 15.37
CA ASN A 29 -13.44 6.80 15.93
C ASN A 29 -14.42 5.62 15.92
N TYR A 30 -14.51 4.88 14.80
CA TYR A 30 -15.38 3.70 14.70
C TYR A 30 -14.99 2.61 15.70
N MET A 31 -13.69 2.29 15.82
CA MET A 31 -13.22 1.29 16.77
C MET A 31 -13.52 1.69 18.21
N LYS A 32 -13.37 2.97 18.54
CA LYS A 32 -13.74 3.52 19.85
C LYS A 32 -15.23 3.44 20.13
N THR A 33 -16.06 4.03 19.27
CA THR A 33 -17.50 4.20 19.55
C THR A 33 -18.31 2.93 19.32
N MET A 34 -17.97 2.15 18.30
CA MET A 34 -18.77 0.99 17.90
C MET A 34 -18.21 -0.34 18.41
N ARG A 35 -16.89 -0.41 18.68
CA ARG A 35 -16.23 -1.65 19.11
C ARG A 35 -15.66 -1.58 20.52
N GLY A 36 -15.62 -0.40 21.14
CA GLY A 36 -15.07 -0.21 22.48
C GLY A 36 -13.56 -0.45 22.55
N TRP A 37 -12.84 -0.21 21.45
CA TRP A 37 -11.39 -0.28 21.38
C TRP A 37 -10.80 1.12 21.42
N GLU A 38 -9.95 1.39 22.40
CA GLU A 38 -9.23 2.65 22.50
C GLU A 38 -7.94 2.61 21.65
N THR A 39 -7.39 3.78 21.36
CA THR A 39 -6.12 3.91 20.62
C THR A 39 -5.14 4.74 21.41
N ALA A 40 -3.93 4.23 21.59
CA ALA A 40 -2.85 4.90 22.33
C ALA A 40 -1.62 5.05 21.43
N TYR A 41 -1.04 6.25 21.41
CA TYR A 41 0.25 6.46 20.76
C TYR A 41 1.38 6.19 21.75
N PHE A 42 2.48 5.62 21.27
CA PHE A 42 3.69 5.39 22.07
C PHE A 42 4.94 5.96 21.36
N ASN A 43 6.05 6.05 22.11
CA ASN A 43 7.27 6.76 21.73
C ASN A 43 7.04 8.28 21.52
N ASP A 44 6.14 8.88 22.30
CA ASP A 44 5.89 10.32 22.30
C ASP A 44 6.03 10.97 23.68
N GLY A 45 6.37 10.18 24.71
CA GLY A 45 6.45 10.63 26.11
C GLY A 45 5.06 10.83 26.74
N GLY A 46 4.00 10.43 26.05
CA GLY A 46 2.62 10.66 26.44
C GLY A 46 2.03 9.56 27.35
N PRO A 47 0.69 9.60 27.55
CA PRO A 47 -0.01 8.61 28.36
C PRO A 47 0.12 7.16 27.85
N GLY A 48 0.29 6.97 26.54
CA GLY A 48 0.45 5.62 25.99
C GLY A 48 1.76 4.96 26.40
N ASP A 49 2.86 5.70 26.51
CA ASP A 49 4.12 5.17 27.03
C ASP A 49 3.98 4.71 28.49
N LYS A 50 3.26 5.47 29.33
CA LYS A 50 2.97 5.07 30.72
C LYS A 50 2.15 3.78 30.79
N LEU A 51 1.18 3.61 29.89
CA LEU A 51 0.38 2.38 29.79
C LEU A 51 1.24 1.18 29.38
N LEU A 52 2.23 1.37 28.50
CA LEU A 52 3.16 0.31 28.13
C LEU A 52 4.00 -0.14 29.32
N GLU A 53 4.54 0.80 30.09
CA GLU A 53 5.35 0.52 31.27
C GLU A 53 4.55 -0.22 32.35
N SER A 54 3.35 0.28 32.68
CA SER A 54 2.52 -0.28 33.74
C SER A 54 2.02 -1.71 33.46
N HIS A 55 2.00 -2.13 32.19
CA HIS A 55 1.54 -3.46 31.77
C HIS A 55 2.68 -4.34 31.24
N GLY A 56 3.93 -3.90 31.32
CA GLY A 56 5.09 -4.69 30.86
C GLY A 56 5.12 -4.91 29.34
N LEU A 57 4.52 -4.02 28.54
CA LEU A 57 4.37 -4.18 27.09
C LEU A 57 5.52 -3.55 26.29
N ARG A 58 6.56 -3.04 26.97
CA ARG A 58 7.65 -2.30 26.34
C ARG A 58 8.42 -3.14 25.33
N GLU A 59 8.62 -4.43 25.60
CA GLU A 59 9.32 -5.33 24.69
C GLU A 59 8.56 -5.53 23.37
N ILE A 60 7.22 -5.61 23.43
CA ILE A 60 6.36 -5.73 22.25
C ILE A 60 6.42 -4.44 21.43
N ALA A 61 6.37 -3.29 22.10
CA ALA A 61 6.41 -1.97 21.46
C ALA A 61 7.73 -1.68 20.74
N ILE A 62 8.86 -2.25 21.19
CA ILE A 62 10.15 -2.09 20.50
C ILE A 62 10.15 -2.81 19.15
N ARG A 63 9.49 -3.97 19.08
CA ARG A 63 9.53 -4.85 17.89
C ARG A 63 8.48 -4.49 16.84
N ASN A 64 7.40 -3.83 17.25
CA ASN A 64 6.22 -3.63 16.42
C ASN A 64 5.90 -2.14 16.22
N LYS A 65 5.38 -1.78 15.04
CA LYS A 65 4.94 -0.41 14.73
C LYS A 65 3.52 -0.11 15.18
N ALA A 66 2.70 -1.14 15.30
CA ALA A 66 1.43 -1.13 15.99
C ALA A 66 1.23 -2.53 16.57
N PHE A 67 0.37 -2.65 17.58
CA PHE A 67 -0.08 -3.94 18.10
C PHE A 67 -1.36 -3.75 18.90
N ALA A 68 -2.24 -4.74 18.93
CA ALA A 68 -3.45 -4.73 19.74
C ALA A 68 -3.33 -5.61 20.99
N VAL A 69 -3.89 -5.14 22.10
CA VAL A 69 -3.95 -5.90 23.37
C VAL A 69 -5.40 -6.17 23.72
N LYS A 70 -5.85 -7.41 23.50
CA LYS A 70 -7.26 -7.83 23.67
C LYS A 70 -7.80 -7.62 25.08
N GLY A 71 -7.00 -7.91 26.11
CA GLY A 71 -7.41 -7.76 27.52
C GLY A 71 -7.72 -6.31 27.91
N LEU A 72 -6.95 -5.36 27.37
CA LEU A 72 -7.14 -3.93 27.61
C LEU A 72 -8.08 -3.28 26.59
N ARG A 73 -8.33 -3.94 25.45
CA ARG A 73 -8.99 -3.38 24.26
C ARG A 73 -8.34 -2.08 23.80
N ILE A 74 -7.01 -2.09 23.70
CA ILE A 74 -6.22 -0.94 23.22
C ILE A 74 -5.44 -1.36 21.99
N ILE A 75 -5.44 -0.50 20.97
CA ILE A 75 -4.52 -0.57 19.84
C ILE A 75 -3.42 0.47 20.05
N PHE A 76 -2.19 0.00 20.16
CA PHE A 76 -1.01 0.85 20.28
C PHE A 76 -0.46 1.18 18.90
N ILE A 77 -0.05 2.44 18.67
CA ILE A 77 0.57 2.89 17.41
C ILE A 77 1.84 3.69 17.73
N ASP A 78 2.96 3.34 17.09
CA ASP A 78 4.21 4.09 17.18
C ASP A 78 4.01 5.50 16.59
N ARG A 79 4.26 6.54 17.39
CA ARG A 79 4.17 7.94 16.95
C ARG A 79 5.07 8.22 15.76
N ALA A 80 6.21 7.53 15.64
CA ALA A 80 7.19 7.70 14.57
C ALA A 80 6.93 6.80 13.34
N ALA A 81 5.89 5.96 13.34
CA ALA A 81 5.60 5.11 12.19
C ALA A 81 5.30 5.94 10.93
N LYS A 82 5.95 5.58 9.81
CA LYS A 82 5.77 6.26 8.51
C LYS A 82 4.37 6.04 7.93
N ASN A 83 3.82 4.83 8.09
CA ASN A 83 2.51 4.45 7.54
C ASN A 83 1.55 4.02 8.66
N LYS A 84 1.20 4.97 9.53
CA LYS A 84 0.31 4.73 10.68
C LYS A 84 -1.04 4.16 10.27
N ALA A 85 -1.58 4.64 9.14
CA ALA A 85 -2.87 4.17 8.64
C ALA A 85 -2.82 2.67 8.31
N HIS A 86 -1.79 2.21 7.59
CA HIS A 86 -1.62 0.79 7.32
C HIS A 86 -1.40 -0.02 8.59
N SER A 87 -0.45 0.36 9.45
CA SER A 87 -0.17 -0.38 10.68
C SER A 87 -1.41 -0.47 11.58
N TYR A 88 -2.18 0.61 11.71
CA TYR A 88 -3.43 0.59 12.47
C TYR A 88 -4.48 -0.32 11.86
N LEU A 89 -4.69 -0.24 10.54
CA LEU A 89 -5.69 -1.04 9.85
C LEU A 89 -5.34 -2.52 9.84
N HIS A 90 -4.06 -2.87 9.88
CA HIS A 90 -3.57 -4.24 10.07
C HIS A 90 -4.02 -4.79 11.44
N GLU A 91 -3.81 -4.05 12.52
CA GLU A 91 -4.31 -4.44 13.85
C GLU A 91 -5.85 -4.55 13.89
N VAL A 92 -6.53 -3.60 13.25
CA VAL A 92 -7.99 -3.65 13.10
C VAL A 92 -8.43 -4.90 12.34
N ALA A 93 -7.67 -5.35 11.35
CA ALA A 93 -7.98 -6.54 10.59
C ALA A 93 -7.97 -7.78 11.49
N HIS A 94 -6.97 -7.96 12.36
CA HIS A 94 -6.97 -9.07 13.33
C HIS A 94 -8.22 -9.06 14.22
N ILE A 95 -8.68 -7.87 14.64
CA ILE A 95 -9.90 -7.73 15.46
C ILE A 95 -11.16 -8.07 14.64
N VAL A 96 -11.29 -7.52 13.43
CA VAL A 96 -12.48 -7.65 12.58
C VAL A 96 -12.63 -9.07 12.02
N LEU A 97 -11.51 -9.70 11.67
CA LEU A 97 -11.44 -11.07 11.17
C LEU A 97 -11.42 -12.12 12.29
N LYS A 98 -11.35 -11.67 13.55
CA LYS A 98 -11.31 -12.52 14.76
C LYS A 98 -10.12 -13.48 14.76
N HIS A 99 -8.96 -13.01 14.30
CA HIS A 99 -7.72 -13.76 14.42
C HIS A 99 -7.37 -13.95 15.91
N ASP A 100 -6.72 -15.06 16.22
CA ASP A 100 -6.24 -15.31 17.57
C ASP A 100 -4.90 -14.59 17.79
N PHE A 101 -4.88 -13.61 18.69
CA PHE A 101 -3.68 -12.81 18.99
C PHE A 101 -2.56 -13.64 19.62
N ASP A 102 -2.90 -14.75 20.27
CA ASP A 102 -1.92 -15.62 20.92
C ASP A 102 -1.33 -16.66 19.94
N ALA A 103 -1.93 -16.82 18.76
CA ALA A 103 -1.60 -17.86 17.78
C ALA A 103 -1.73 -17.36 16.33
N LEU A 104 -1.14 -16.20 16.03
CA LEU A 104 -1.14 -15.64 14.67
C LEU A 104 -0.34 -16.52 13.70
N THR A 105 -1.02 -17.01 12.65
CA THR A 105 -0.38 -17.75 11.56
C THR A 105 0.07 -16.80 10.44
N LEU A 106 0.93 -17.29 9.54
CA LEU A 106 1.36 -16.53 8.37
C LEU A 106 0.19 -16.13 7.46
N GLU A 107 -0.84 -16.97 7.39
CA GLU A 107 -2.07 -16.70 6.64
C GLU A 107 -2.84 -15.55 7.28
N ASN A 108 -2.97 -15.51 8.61
CA ASN A 108 -3.64 -14.42 9.31
C ASN A 108 -2.93 -13.07 9.11
N GLU A 109 -1.59 -13.08 9.15
CA GLU A 109 -0.76 -11.92 8.85
C GLU A 109 -0.96 -11.44 7.40
N ALA A 110 -1.00 -12.36 6.44
CA ALA A 110 -1.24 -12.05 5.04
C ALA A 110 -2.65 -11.46 4.82
N GLU A 111 -3.67 -12.03 5.44
CA GLU A 111 -5.05 -11.54 5.39
C GLU A 111 -5.19 -10.14 6.02
N ALA A 112 -4.52 -9.89 7.14
CA ALA A 112 -4.51 -8.59 7.80
C ALA A 112 -3.85 -7.50 6.93
N ASN A 113 -2.73 -7.84 6.29
CA ASN A 113 -2.08 -6.95 5.31
C ASN A 113 -2.98 -6.67 4.11
N GLU A 114 -3.59 -7.69 3.51
CA GLU A 114 -4.43 -7.51 2.34
C GLU A 114 -5.72 -6.72 2.68
N PHE A 115 -6.26 -6.88 3.89
CA PHE A 115 -7.36 -6.07 4.43
C PHE A 115 -6.95 -4.59 4.54
N ALA A 116 -5.79 -4.29 5.12
CA ALA A 116 -5.29 -2.93 5.26
C ALA A 116 -5.05 -2.28 3.89
N ASP A 117 -4.42 -3.00 2.96
CA ASP A 117 -4.20 -2.55 1.59
C ASP A 117 -5.50 -2.28 0.83
N TYR A 118 -6.49 -3.15 0.99
CA TYR A 118 -7.81 -2.96 0.38
C TYR A 118 -8.45 -1.64 0.84
N LEU A 119 -8.34 -1.33 2.13
CA LEU A 119 -8.88 -0.11 2.72
C LEU A 119 -8.11 1.15 2.35
N LEU A 120 -6.80 1.06 2.08
CA LEU A 120 -5.99 2.20 1.66
C LEU A 120 -6.08 2.49 0.16
N LYS A 121 -6.40 1.49 -0.67
CA LYS A 121 -6.58 1.68 -2.10
C LYS A 121 -7.70 2.69 -2.39
N PRO A 122 -7.45 3.74 -3.20
CA PRO A 122 -8.49 4.67 -3.62
C PRO A 122 -9.65 3.90 -4.27
N HIS A 123 -10.85 4.09 -3.76
CA HIS A 123 -12.04 3.47 -4.34
C HIS A 123 -12.80 4.49 -5.15
N PHE A 124 -12.47 4.58 -6.43
CA PHE A 124 -13.27 5.36 -7.37
C PHE A 124 -14.57 4.63 -7.61
N SER A 125 -15.71 5.30 -7.37
CA SER A 125 -16.98 4.72 -7.77
C SER A 125 -17.00 4.53 -9.28
N LYS A 126 -17.71 3.51 -9.78
CA LYS A 126 -17.90 3.33 -11.23
C LYS A 126 -18.45 4.60 -11.89
N SER A 127 -19.29 5.35 -11.17
CA SER A 127 -19.79 6.64 -11.61
C SER A 127 -18.69 7.71 -11.71
N GLN A 128 -17.75 7.80 -10.77
CA GLN A 128 -16.62 8.73 -10.87
C GLN A 128 -15.71 8.41 -12.06
N ILE A 129 -15.43 7.13 -12.29
CA ILE A 129 -14.67 6.68 -13.46
C ILE A 129 -15.41 7.06 -14.74
N PHE A 130 -16.72 6.80 -14.80
CA PHE A 130 -17.54 7.13 -15.95
C PHE A 130 -17.61 8.64 -16.19
N THR A 131 -17.83 9.46 -15.16
CA THR A 131 -17.79 10.92 -15.26
C THR A 131 -16.44 11.39 -15.80
N PHE A 132 -15.32 10.83 -15.31
CA PHE A 132 -13.99 11.20 -15.79
C PHE A 132 -13.82 10.90 -17.29
N ILE A 133 -14.27 9.72 -17.74
CA ILE A 133 -14.24 9.34 -19.16
C ILE A 133 -15.09 10.29 -20.01
N VAL A 134 -16.32 10.58 -19.57
CA VAL A 134 -17.24 11.48 -20.29
C VAL A 134 -16.67 12.89 -20.38
N THR A 135 -16.17 13.44 -19.28
CA THR A 135 -15.54 14.77 -19.28
C THR A 135 -14.32 14.84 -20.19
N LEU A 136 -13.48 13.79 -20.21
CA LEU A 136 -12.31 13.72 -21.09
C LEU A 136 -12.72 13.70 -22.58
N SER A 137 -13.75 12.92 -22.94
CA SER A 137 -14.25 12.85 -24.32
C SER A 137 -14.85 14.18 -24.81
N LEU A 138 -15.60 14.89 -23.96
CA LEU A 138 -16.20 16.17 -24.30
C LEU A 138 -15.14 17.28 -24.39
N GLY A 139 -14.13 17.27 -23.51
CA GLY A 139 -13.01 18.20 -23.55
C GLY A 139 -12.19 18.08 -24.84
N ALA A 140 -11.90 16.86 -25.30
CA ALA A 140 -11.19 16.63 -26.55
C ALA A 140 -12.01 17.09 -27.78
N SER A 141 -13.33 16.92 -27.75
CA SER A 141 -14.21 17.37 -28.85
C SER A 141 -14.28 18.89 -28.98
N LEU A 142 -14.18 19.64 -27.87
CA LEU A 142 -14.27 21.10 -27.86
C LEU A 142 -13.02 21.76 -28.48
N ILE A 143 -11.84 21.15 -28.35
CA ILE A 143 -10.58 21.68 -28.88
C ILE A 143 -10.52 21.56 -30.42
N LEU A 144 -11.20 20.57 -31.01
CA LEU A 144 -11.19 20.34 -32.45
C LEU A 144 -12.19 21.18 -33.26
N HIS A 145 -13.06 21.95 -32.59
CA HIS A 145 -14.13 22.70 -33.25
C HIS A 145 -14.00 24.22 -33.12
N ILE A 146 -12.85 24.76 -32.71
CA ILE A 146 -12.57 26.20 -32.83
C ILE A 146 -12.09 26.47 -34.26
N PRO A 147 -12.95 26.99 -35.17
CA PRO A 147 -12.52 27.34 -36.51
C PRO A 147 -11.75 28.67 -36.40
N GLY A 148 -10.43 28.65 -36.54
CA GLY A 148 -9.67 29.91 -36.67
C GLY A 148 -8.28 29.99 -36.04
N ILE A 149 -7.79 28.98 -35.30
CA ILE A 149 -6.37 28.96 -34.90
C ILE A 149 -5.56 28.23 -35.97
N VAL A 150 -5.52 28.83 -37.15
CA VAL A 150 -4.49 28.56 -38.15
C VAL A 150 -3.29 29.41 -37.75
N HIS A 151 -2.29 28.82 -37.12
CA HIS A 151 -0.95 29.40 -37.14
C HIS A 151 -0.18 28.78 -38.32
N PRO A 152 0.06 29.54 -39.40
CA PRO A 152 0.95 29.10 -40.46
C PRO A 152 2.38 29.30 -39.97
N GLY A 153 3.01 28.20 -39.58
CA GLY A 153 4.40 28.16 -39.14
C GLY A 153 5.01 26.80 -39.46
N VAL A 154 4.82 26.37 -40.71
CA VAL A 154 5.39 25.13 -41.26
C VAL A 154 6.91 25.34 -41.39
N ALA A 155 7.65 25.04 -40.32
CA ALA A 155 9.04 24.63 -40.46
C ALA A 155 9.00 23.13 -40.79
N GLN A 156 9.29 22.80 -42.05
CA GLN A 156 9.44 21.43 -42.52
C GLN A 156 10.57 20.74 -41.74
N ALA A 157 10.21 19.92 -40.76
CA ALA A 157 11.13 18.94 -40.21
C ALA A 157 11.15 17.74 -41.17
N ILE A 158 12.27 17.61 -41.87
CA ILE A 158 12.62 16.51 -42.76
C ILE A 158 12.45 15.18 -42.00
N PRO A 159 11.76 14.17 -42.56
CA PRO A 159 11.68 12.85 -41.95
C PRO A 159 13.01 12.13 -42.15
N THR A 160 13.91 12.22 -41.18
CA THR A 160 15.08 11.34 -41.12
C THR A 160 14.60 9.98 -40.64
N SER A 161 14.45 9.06 -41.60
CA SER A 161 14.23 7.64 -41.35
C SER A 161 15.50 7.05 -40.72
N SER A 162 15.58 7.03 -39.40
CA SER A 162 16.49 6.16 -38.68
C SER A 162 15.76 4.84 -38.43
N HIS A 163 16.00 3.87 -39.32
CA HIS A 163 15.71 2.47 -39.08
C HIS A 163 16.52 2.00 -37.87
N THR A 164 15.91 2.03 -36.69
CA THR A 164 16.43 1.30 -35.54
C THR A 164 16.12 -0.18 -35.79
N MET A 165 17.12 -0.92 -36.28
CA MET A 165 17.09 -2.37 -36.21
C MET A 165 17.05 -2.77 -34.74
N ILE A 166 15.88 -3.17 -34.25
CA ILE A 166 15.78 -3.92 -33.00
C ILE A 166 16.32 -5.30 -33.34
N HIS A 167 17.60 -5.51 -33.02
CA HIS A 167 18.15 -6.84 -32.92
C HIS A 167 17.43 -7.52 -31.76
N VAL A 168 16.44 -8.35 -32.10
CA VAL A 168 15.88 -9.32 -31.16
C VAL A 168 16.96 -10.38 -31.02
N ASP A 169 17.81 -10.21 -30.01
CA ASP A 169 18.67 -11.28 -29.53
C ASP A 169 17.79 -12.31 -28.84
N GLU A 170 17.29 -13.23 -29.66
CA GLU A 170 16.72 -14.50 -29.27
C GLU A 170 17.90 -15.42 -28.89
N SER A 171 18.43 -15.25 -27.68
CA SER A 171 19.17 -16.30 -26.96
C SER A 171 19.76 -15.71 -25.67
N SER A 172 19.08 -15.90 -24.55
CA SER A 172 19.80 -15.99 -23.29
C SER A 172 19.08 -17.01 -22.41
N SER A 173 19.71 -18.17 -22.30
CA SER A 173 19.55 -19.14 -21.21
C SER A 173 19.20 -18.45 -19.88
N ASP A 174 18.19 -18.97 -19.18
CA ASP A 174 17.77 -18.59 -17.82
C ASP A 174 18.85 -18.90 -16.77
N ILE A 175 20.03 -18.30 -16.92
CA ILE A 175 21.10 -18.34 -15.93
C ILE A 175 20.93 -17.10 -15.05
N VAL A 176 20.58 -17.32 -13.78
CA VAL A 176 20.50 -16.27 -12.76
C VAL A 176 21.75 -16.35 -11.89
N VAL A 177 22.48 -15.25 -11.73
CA VAL A 177 23.63 -15.21 -10.82
C VAL A 177 23.17 -14.87 -9.41
N ILE A 178 23.69 -15.61 -8.44
CA ILE A 178 23.40 -15.44 -7.02
C ILE A 178 24.56 -14.67 -6.38
N THR A 179 24.25 -13.54 -5.72
CA THR A 179 25.25 -12.84 -4.90
C THR A 179 25.62 -13.68 -3.68
N SER A 180 26.85 -13.62 -3.18
CA SER A 180 27.33 -14.42 -2.04
C SER A 180 26.49 -14.35 -0.75
N SER A 181 25.58 -13.37 -0.60
CA SER A 181 24.61 -13.29 0.49
C SER A 181 23.31 -14.09 0.27
N GLY A 182 23.10 -14.69 -0.91
CA GLY A 182 21.93 -15.51 -1.25
C GLY A 182 20.58 -14.77 -1.35
N ALA A 183 20.55 -13.45 -1.14
CA ALA A 183 19.28 -12.75 -0.93
C ALA A 183 18.59 -12.24 -2.21
N LYS A 184 19.29 -12.18 -3.36
CA LYS A 184 18.77 -11.58 -4.60
C LYS A 184 19.30 -12.28 -5.85
N TYR A 185 18.42 -12.47 -6.83
CA TYR A 185 18.73 -13.02 -8.14
C TYR A 185 18.94 -11.87 -9.14
N HIS A 186 20.03 -11.92 -9.91
CA HIS A 186 20.34 -10.91 -10.93
C HIS A 186 20.54 -11.56 -12.30
N LYS A 187 20.17 -10.84 -13.36
CA LYS A 187 20.48 -11.26 -14.73
C LYS A 187 21.97 -11.01 -15.07
N PRO A 188 22.60 -11.82 -15.92
CA PRO A 188 23.94 -11.56 -16.45
C PRO A 188 23.88 -10.25 -17.24
N GLY A 189 24.49 -9.18 -16.73
CA GLY A 189 24.41 -7.83 -17.31
C GLY A 189 23.70 -6.78 -16.44
N CYS A 190 23.20 -7.15 -15.26
CA CYS A 190 22.69 -6.16 -14.31
C CYS A 190 23.84 -5.25 -13.82
N THR A 191 23.66 -3.93 -13.92
CA THR A 191 24.64 -2.91 -13.50
C THR A 191 25.07 -3.04 -12.03
N TYR A 192 24.26 -3.68 -11.19
CA TYR A 192 24.58 -3.94 -9.77
C TYR A 192 25.56 -5.11 -9.53
N VAL A 193 25.81 -5.93 -10.55
CA VAL A 193 26.78 -7.04 -10.52
C VAL A 193 27.94 -6.83 -11.49
N GLN A 194 27.82 -5.89 -12.43
CA GLN A 194 28.94 -5.48 -13.27
C GLN A 194 30.11 -5.01 -12.37
N ASN A 195 31.29 -5.61 -12.57
CA ASN A 195 32.54 -5.38 -11.82
C ASN A 195 32.66 -6.02 -10.42
N LYS A 196 31.78 -6.96 -10.03
CA LYS A 196 31.99 -7.76 -8.81
C LYS A 196 32.70 -9.07 -9.16
N THR A 197 33.76 -9.39 -8.43
CA THR A 197 34.55 -10.65 -8.58
C THR A 197 34.01 -11.82 -7.74
N ASN A 198 32.95 -11.59 -6.96
CA ASN A 198 32.34 -12.58 -6.07
C ASN A 198 30.90 -12.88 -6.49
N ILE A 199 30.77 -13.54 -7.64
CA ILE A 199 29.52 -14.08 -8.19
C ILE A 199 29.79 -15.56 -8.48
N GLN A 200 28.87 -16.43 -8.05
CA GLN A 200 28.85 -17.84 -8.39
C GLN A 200 27.73 -18.06 -9.42
N GLU A 201 28.03 -18.85 -10.45
CA GLU A 201 27.04 -19.31 -11.45
C GLU A 201 26.13 -20.40 -10.88
#